data_AF-A0A1C5R6L8-F1
#
_entry.id   AF-A0A1C5R6L8-F1
#
_cell.length_a   1.000
_cell.length_b   1.000
_cell.length_c   1.000
_cell.angle_alpha   90.00
_cell.angle_beta   90.00
_cell.angle_gamma   90.00
#
_symmetry.space_group_name_H-M   'P 1'
#
loop_
_entity.id
_entity.type
_entity.pdbx_description
1 polymer ?
#
loop_
_entity_poly.entity_id
_entity_poly.type
_entity_poly.pdbx_seq_one_letter_code
_entity_poly.pdbx_strand_id
1 'polypeptide(L)'
;MKLADLSMGPDWIVWIIFIILAILSIVLISGHGSWFISGYNTASKEEKAKYDEKKLCRTMGIGMSIIAILLLIMELLENILPAFFIYVSLGIILVDVVVIIVLGNTICKK
;
A
#
# COMPACT_ATOMS: atom_id res chain seq x y z
N MET A 1 21.70 17.73 1.41
CA MET A 1 20.25 17.95 1.32
C MET A 1 19.56 16.77 1.97
N LYS A 2 18.78 17.04 3.00
CA LYS A 2 17.94 16.08 3.73
C LYS A 2 16.57 16.00 3.07
N LEU A 3 15.76 15.03 3.49
CA LEU A 3 14.40 14.90 3.01
C LEU A 3 13.53 16.10 3.39
N ALA A 4 13.71 16.64 4.60
CA ALA A 4 13.03 17.86 5.07
C ALA A 4 13.27 19.08 4.14
N ASP A 5 14.43 19.17 3.48
CA ASP A 5 14.74 20.27 2.55
C ASP A 5 13.89 20.20 1.26
N LEU A 6 13.23 19.07 0.99
CA LEU A 6 12.34 18.85 -0.15
C LEU A 6 10.85 18.88 0.24
N SER A 7 10.53 18.89 1.53
CA SER A 7 9.15 18.95 2.01
C SER A 7 8.63 20.39 1.90
N MET A 8 7.79 20.65 0.89
CA MET A 8 7.23 21.99 0.63
C MET A 8 5.81 22.18 1.18
N GLY A 9 5.24 21.14 1.79
CA GLY A 9 3.84 21.11 2.23
C GLY A 9 3.71 20.87 3.73
N PRO A 10 2.53 21.07 4.31
CA PRO A 10 2.29 20.80 5.72
C PRO A 10 2.34 19.30 6.07
N ASP A 11 3.15 18.95 7.06
CA ASP A 11 3.33 17.58 7.59
C ASP A 11 2.00 16.89 7.96
N TRP A 12 1.02 17.64 8.47
CA TRP A 12 -0.29 17.08 8.87
C TRP A 12 -1.02 16.38 7.72
N ILE A 13 -0.75 16.75 6.46
CA ILE A 13 -1.31 16.06 5.28
C ILE A 13 -0.77 14.63 5.21
N VAL A 14 0.53 14.43 5.45
CA VAL A 14 1.17 13.11 5.43
C VAL A 14 0.59 12.23 6.54
N TRP A 15 0.37 12.79 7.73
CA TRP A 15 -0.27 12.08 8.84
C TRP A 15 -1.69 11.62 8.53
N ILE A 16 -2.51 12.46 7.89
CA ILE A 16 -3.87 12.06 7.48
C ILE A 16 -3.80 10.90 6.47
N ILE A 17 -2.93 11.00 5.46
CA ILE A 17 -2.75 9.95 4.45
C ILE A 17 -2.29 8.65 5.12
N PHE A 18 -1.32 8.72 6.03
CA PHE A 18 -0.83 7.57 6.79
C PHE A 18 -1.96 6.88 7.57
N ILE A 19 -2.77 7.64 8.31
CA ILE A 19 -3.90 7.09 9.09
C ILE A 19 -4.90 6.38 8.18
N ILE A 20 -5.24 6.98 7.03
CA ILE A 20 -6.15 6.37 6.05
C ILE A 20 -5.58 5.05 5.54
N LEU A 21 -4.30 5.04 5.11
CA LEU A 21 -3.64 3.84 4.61
C LEU A 21 -3.52 2.75 5.68
N ALA A 22 -3.21 3.12 6.92
CA ALA A 22 -3.13 2.19 8.04
C ALA A 22 -4.49 1.52 8.32
N ILE A 23 -5.58 2.29 8.36
CA ILE A 23 -6.93 1.76 8.56
C ILE A 23 -7.31 0.81 7.41
N LEU A 24 -7.12 1.24 6.17
CA LEU A 24 -7.44 0.40 5.00
C LEU A 24 -6.63 -0.88 4.98
N SER A 25 -5.33 -0.80 5.30
CA SER A 25 -4.45 -1.96 5.40
C SER A 25 -4.95 -2.96 6.45
N ILE A 26 -5.32 -2.50 7.66
CA ILE A 26 -5.87 -3.36 8.71
C ILE A 26 -7.16 -4.04 8.26
N VAL A 27 -8.08 -3.28 7.64
CA VAL A 27 -9.35 -3.82 7.14
C VAL A 27 -9.11 -4.89 6.06
N LEU A 28 -8.17 -4.65 5.14
CA LEU A 28 -7.79 -5.63 4.11
C LEU A 28 -7.11 -6.87 4.68
N ILE A 29 -6.14 -6.71 5.61
CA ILE A 29 -5.45 -7.82 6.27
C ILE A 29 -6.43 -8.70 7.07
N SER A 30 -7.48 -8.10 7.64
CA SER A 30 -8.53 -8.87 8.32
C SER A 30 -9.27 -9.86 7.40
N GLY A 31 -9.18 -9.67 6.08
CA GLY A 31 -9.85 -10.48 5.06
C GLY A 31 -11.25 -10.03 4.69
N HIS A 32 -11.74 -8.91 5.25
CA HIS A 32 -13.10 -8.40 5.04
C HIS A 32 -13.17 -7.16 4.14
N GLY A 33 -12.03 -6.66 3.67
CA GLY A 33 -11.94 -5.43 2.87
C GLY A 33 -12.09 -5.60 1.36
N SER A 34 -12.66 -6.70 0.86
CA SER A 34 -12.68 -7.03 -0.58
C SER A 34 -13.38 -5.97 -1.44
N TRP A 35 -14.31 -5.20 -0.84
CA TRP A 35 -14.99 -4.09 -1.49
C TRP A 35 -14.05 -2.97 -1.94
N PHE A 36 -12.92 -2.76 -1.23
CA PHE A 36 -11.92 -1.76 -1.58
C PHE A 36 -11.04 -2.17 -2.78
N ILE A 37 -11.13 -3.42 -3.23
CA ILE A 37 -10.36 -3.94 -4.35
C ILE A 37 -11.20 -3.78 -5.61
N SER A 38 -11.09 -2.64 -6.29
CA SER A 38 -11.95 -2.26 -7.43
C SER A 38 -12.08 -3.37 -8.47
N GLY A 39 -10.98 -3.93 -8.97
CA GLY A 39 -10.99 -4.99 -9.98
C GLY A 39 -11.68 -6.29 -9.54
N TYR A 40 -11.63 -6.63 -8.24
CA TYR A 40 -12.42 -7.74 -7.70
C TYR A 40 -13.88 -7.32 -7.52
N ASN A 41 -14.13 -6.16 -6.91
CA ASN A 41 -15.47 -5.70 -6.58
C ASN A 41 -16.38 -5.51 -7.80
N THR A 42 -15.85 -4.98 -8.90
CA THR A 42 -16.60 -4.78 -10.16
C THR A 42 -16.71 -6.04 -11.01
N ALA A 43 -16.02 -7.12 -10.65
CA ALA A 43 -16.07 -8.37 -11.39
C ALA A 43 -17.43 -9.08 -11.21
N SER A 44 -17.82 -9.87 -12.22
CA SER A 44 -19.01 -10.72 -12.14
C SER A 44 -18.85 -11.78 -11.04
N LYS A 45 -19.96 -12.40 -10.62
CA LYS A 45 -19.93 -13.49 -9.63
C LYS A 45 -19.04 -14.66 -10.07
N GLU A 46 -19.07 -14.98 -11.36
CA GLU A 46 -18.24 -16.04 -11.97
C GLU A 46 -16.75 -15.70 -11.91
N GLU A 47 -16.37 -14.46 -12.23
CA GLU A 47 -14.98 -14.02 -12.14
C GLU A 47 -14.49 -13.95 -10.69
N LYS A 48 -15.32 -13.45 -9.76
CA LYS A 48 -15.00 -13.44 -8.33
C LYS A 48 -14.73 -14.86 -7.80
N ALA A 49 -15.50 -15.85 -8.26
CA ALA A 49 -15.36 -17.24 -7.81
C ALA A 49 -13.97 -17.84 -8.10
N LYS A 50 -13.26 -17.35 -9.12
CA LYS A 50 -11.89 -17.77 -9.50
C LYS A 50 -10.82 -17.33 -8.50
N TYR A 51 -11.13 -16.46 -7.55
CA TYR A 51 -10.17 -15.96 -6.56
C TYR A 51 -10.49 -16.45 -5.15
N ASP A 52 -9.44 -16.62 -4.35
CA ASP A 52 -9.54 -16.67 -2.90
C ASP A 52 -9.62 -15.23 -2.37
N GLU A 53 -10.83 -14.81 -2.01
CA GLU A 53 -11.11 -13.46 -1.51
C GLU A 53 -10.27 -13.08 -0.30
N LYS A 54 -10.14 -13.98 0.69
CA LYS A 54 -9.41 -13.67 1.93
C LYS A 54 -7.93 -13.51 1.64
N LYS A 55 -7.37 -14.36 0.78
CA LYS A 55 -5.97 -14.28 0.37
C LYS A 55 -5.69 -13.03 -0.46
N LEU A 56 -6.62 -12.67 -1.35
CA LEU A 56 -6.52 -11.45 -2.15
C LEU A 56 -6.55 -10.20 -1.25
N CYS A 57 -7.51 -10.12 -0.32
CA CYS A 57 -7.58 -9.06 0.69
C CYS A 57 -6.29 -8.92 1.49
N ARG A 58 -5.78 -10.04 2.03
CA ARG A 58 -4.53 -10.04 2.81
C ARG A 58 -3.34 -9.58 1.99
N THR A 59 -3.23 -10.02 0.74
CA THR A 59 -2.13 -9.63 -0.17
C THR A 59 -2.15 -8.13 -0.43
N MET A 60 -3.32 -7.57 -0.77
CA MET A 60 -3.47 -6.13 -0.99
C MET A 60 -3.21 -5.32 0.28
N GLY A 61 -3.70 -5.80 1.43
CA GLY A 61 -3.48 -5.14 2.72
C GLY A 61 -2.01 -5.14 3.16
N ILE A 62 -1.26 -6.21 2.89
CA ILE A 62 0.17 -6.30 3.17
C ILE A 62 0.96 -5.29 2.33
N GLY A 63 0.74 -5.22 1.01
CA GLY A 63 1.41 -4.22 0.17
C GLY A 63 1.09 -2.79 0.64
N MET A 64 -0.19 -2.52 0.93
CA MET A 64 -0.59 -1.23 1.51
C MET A 64 0.10 -0.92 2.85
N SER A 65 0.35 -1.93 3.69
CA SER A 65 1.08 -1.76 4.95
C SER A 65 2.54 -1.37 4.73
N ILE A 66 3.19 -1.95 3.71
CA ILE A 66 4.57 -1.62 3.33
C ILE A 66 4.65 -0.14 2.93
N ILE A 67 3.71 0.33 2.09
CA ILE A 67 3.64 1.73 1.69
C ILE A 67 3.39 2.65 2.89
N ALA A 68 2.47 2.28 3.80
CA ALA A 68 2.17 3.07 4.99
C ALA A 68 3.38 3.16 5.95
N ILE A 69 4.09 2.06 6.17
CA ILE A 69 5.30 2.02 7.00
C ILE A 69 6.41 2.86 6.37
N LEU A 70 6.58 2.78 5.05
CA LEU A 70 7.58 3.57 4.34
C LEU A 70 7.30 5.08 4.47
N LEU A 71 6.04 5.50 4.34
CA LEU A 71 5.63 6.88 4.59
C LEU A 71 5.91 7.30 6.03
N LEU A 72 5.58 6.46 7.01
CA LEU A 72 5.85 6.73 8.42
C LEU A 72 7.35 6.91 8.70
N ILE A 73 8.20 6.06 8.12
CA ILE A 73 9.66 6.14 8.25
C ILE A 73 10.18 7.45 7.65
N MET A 74 9.70 7.82 6.47
CA MET A 74 10.08 9.05 5.80
C MET A 74 9.72 10.29 6.62
N GLU A 75 8.49 10.32 7.16
CA GLU A 75 7.99 11.40 8.00
C GLU A 75 8.74 11.50 9.34
N LEU A 76 8.93 10.38 10.05
CA LEU A 76 9.61 10.40 11.36
C LEU A 76 11.10 10.73 11.25
N LEU A 77 11.72 10.43 10.12
CA LEU A 77 13.17 10.56 9.92
C LEU A 77 13.54 11.59 8.86
N GLU A 78 12.64 12.48 8.44
CA GLU A 78 12.90 13.45 7.37
C GLU A 78 14.12 14.35 7.61
N ASN A 79 14.42 14.62 8.89
CA ASN A 79 15.53 15.44 9.35
C ASN A 79 16.87 14.68 9.39
N ILE A 80 16.85 13.38 9.11
CA ILE A 80 18.01 12.48 9.14
C ILE A 80 18.24 11.88 7.75
N LEU A 81 17.16 11.50 7.06
CA LEU A 81 17.23 10.84 5.77
C LEU A 81 17.78 11.77 4.68
N PRO A 82 18.66 11.26 3.80
CA PRO A 82 19.17 12.02 2.67
C PRO A 82 18.10 12.21 1.60
N ALA A 83 18.14 13.32 0.87
CA ALA A 83 17.17 13.67 -0.18
C ALA A 83 16.98 12.58 -1.25
N PHE A 84 18.02 11.80 -1.58
CA PHE A 84 17.92 10.72 -2.57
C PHE A 84 16.98 9.59 -2.12
N PHE A 85 16.64 9.51 -0.83
CA PHE A 85 15.75 8.49 -0.28
C PHE A 85 14.36 8.52 -0.92
N ILE A 86 13.88 9.67 -1.44
CA ILE A 86 12.63 9.75 -2.20
C ILE A 86 12.66 8.78 -3.39
N TYR A 87 13.77 8.73 -4.15
CA TYR A 87 13.89 7.86 -5.31
C TYR A 87 13.95 6.39 -4.92
N VAL A 88 14.57 6.08 -3.78
CA VAL A 88 14.59 4.73 -3.20
C VAL A 88 13.18 4.32 -2.81
N SER A 89 12.45 5.17 -2.09
CA SER A 89 11.07 4.93 -1.69
C SER A 89 10.15 4.72 -2.89
N LEU A 90 10.31 5.54 -3.95
CA LEU A 90 9.57 5.36 -5.19
C LEU A 90 9.87 3.99 -5.84
N GLY A 91 11.13 3.57 -5.86
CA GLY A 91 11.53 2.25 -6.35
C GLY A 91 10.89 1.11 -5.55
N ILE A 92 10.87 1.21 -4.22
CA ILE A 92 10.24 0.22 -3.34
C ILE A 92 8.73 0.13 -3.62
N ILE A 93 8.04 1.28 -3.74
CA ILE A 93 6.61 1.32 -4.02
C ILE A 93 6.31 0.66 -5.38
N LEU A 94 7.10 0.95 -6.42
CA LEU A 94 6.91 0.34 -7.74
C LEU A 94 7.08 -1.18 -7.68
N VAL A 95 8.11 -1.66 -6.98
CA VAL A 95 8.34 -3.10 -6.80
C VAL A 95 7.19 -3.74 -6.03
N ASP A 96 6.74 -3.12 -4.92
CA ASP A 96 5.62 -3.62 -4.13
C ASP A 96 4.33 -3.73 -4.97
N VAL A 97 4.00 -2.69 -5.73
CA VAL A 97 2.85 -2.68 -6.65
C VAL A 97 2.94 -3.82 -7.67
N VAL A 98 4.10 -4.03 -8.28
CA VAL A 98 4.30 -5.15 -9.21
C VAL A 98 4.12 -6.49 -8.50
N VAL A 99 4.68 -6.65 -7.31
CA VAL A 99 4.58 -7.88 -6.51
C VAL A 99 3.13 -8.18 -6.17
N ILE A 100 2.35 -7.23 -5.62
CA ILE A 100 0.95 -7.49 -5.25
C ILE A 100 0.08 -7.80 -6.46
N ILE A 101 0.35 -7.21 -7.63
CA ILE A 101 -0.35 -7.51 -8.88
C ILE A 101 -0.04 -8.94 -9.33
N VAL A 102 1.24 -9.34 -9.31
CA VAL A 102 1.64 -10.70 -9.69
C VAL A 102 1.05 -11.72 -8.72
N LEU A 103 1.16 -11.50 -7.41
CA LEU A 103 0.60 -12.38 -6.38
C LEU A 103 -0.93 -12.48 -6.51
N GLY A 104 -1.61 -11.35 -6.71
CA GLY A 104 -3.06 -11.29 -6.93
C GLY A 104 -3.51 -12.10 -8.13
N ASN A 105 -2.73 -12.12 -9.20
CA ASN A 105 -3.06 -12.83 -10.44
C ASN A 105 -2.58 -14.28 -10.51
N THR A 106 -1.70 -14.70 -9.60
CA THR A 106 -1.12 -16.05 -9.56
C THR A 106 -1.58 -16.80 -8.31
N ILE A 107 -1.10 -16.40 -7.13
CA ILE A 107 -1.29 -17.16 -5.90
C ILE A 107 -2.67 -16.94 -5.25
N CYS A 108 -3.33 -15.80 -5.55
CA CYS A 108 -4.69 -15.52 -5.07
C CYS A 108 -5.79 -16.09 -5.96
N LYS A 109 -5.46 -16.62 -7.15
CA LYS A 109 -6.41 -17.43 -7.93
C LYS A 109 -6.53 -18.82 -7.32
N LYS A 110 -7.73 -19.40 -7.43
CA LYS A 110 -8.03 -20.79 -7.04
C LYS A 110 -7.58 -21.77 -8.12
#